data_AF-A0A224Z2M4-F1
#
_entry.id   AF-A0A224Z2M4-F1
#
_cell.length_a   1.000
_cell.length_b   1.000
_cell.length_c   1.000
_cell.angle_alpha   90.00
_cell.angle_beta   90.00
_cell.angle_gamma   90.00
#
_symmetry.space_group_name_H-M   'P 1'
#
loop_
_entity.id
_entity.type
_entity.pdbx_description
1 polymer ?
#
loop_
_entity_poly.entity_id
_entity_poly.type
_entity_poly.pdbx_seq_one_letter_code
_entity_poly.pdbx_strand_id
1 'polypeptide(L)'
;MKIKFRNGIVIGCITAALGSGYAMRHDIGFINHLYGEKPNTTVNESPYIYFSESAPSADAAPSWSLKRIFGKESRQHWHLLSDARSKVQRIRHEAVKALGSMTSLSDSELCEIAQACDCRTSVGLARTASTDLRCFLSPPPIPENIMKGSLQDGLRSVLSRLPEAATDSCISFFTTNALQTKLQYFDAHHEKDDTQRWRRPAAGEAEMLCLQALLSHTALPEHRRFLVEELGVLPLLQRVLQEHAHDMALHSLVAQMVANLALDSSLHDHIFRAGWVGILARWLRSSEVLLSFPAGRALANMDTDSLLPTKYEDGIYLLHPQYRIREPSVSADIIFVHGLLGSVFKTWRQHDSQDLGKLTNLEGLLEPTVSAVRSSACKITVDHTTPRALAMHERYTKCWPKSWLAEDMPYTRILALDYDTYLSQWSPNCPLEPKKRTLMSRATDMLTKLHQAGVGERPIIWITHSMGV
;
A
#
# COMPACT_ATOMS: atom_id res chain seq x y z
N MET A 1 -10.21 18.83 -18.00
CA MET A 1 -10.44 17.53 -18.68
C MET A 1 -11.72 16.94 -18.08
N LYS A 2 -12.82 16.82 -18.84
CA LYS A 2 -14.07 16.24 -18.31
C LYS A 2 -13.90 14.72 -18.22
N ILE A 3 -13.78 14.20 -17.00
CA ILE A 3 -13.70 12.75 -16.74
C ILE A 3 -15.08 12.17 -17.07
N LYS A 4 -15.13 11.20 -18.00
CA LYS A 4 -16.37 10.58 -18.48
C LYS A 4 -16.56 9.26 -17.72
N PHE A 5 -17.42 9.24 -16.71
CA PHE A 5 -17.72 8.03 -15.95
C PHE A 5 -18.73 7.15 -16.71
N ARG A 6 -18.52 5.83 -16.72
CA ARG A 6 -19.48 4.86 -17.28
C ARG A 6 -20.63 4.63 -16.29
N ASN A 7 -21.83 4.36 -16.81
CA ASN A 7 -23.01 4.04 -15.99
C ASN A 7 -22.74 2.79 -15.15
N GLY A 8 -22.96 2.88 -13.83
CA GLY A 8 -22.81 1.78 -12.88
C GLY A 8 -24.13 1.43 -12.19
N ILE A 9 -24.27 0.18 -11.73
CA ILE A 9 -25.38 -0.25 -10.88
C ILE A 9 -24.88 -0.19 -9.43
N VAL A 10 -25.57 0.55 -8.57
CA VAL A 10 -25.26 0.62 -7.14
C VAL A 10 -26.18 -0.34 -6.40
N ILE A 11 -25.61 -1.39 -5.81
CA ILE A 11 -26.34 -2.31 -4.93
C ILE A 11 -25.79 -2.09 -3.52
N GLY A 12 -26.61 -1.48 -2.66
CA GLY A 12 -26.26 -1.20 -1.27
C GLY A 12 -26.84 -2.27 -0.34
N CYS A 13 -26.01 -2.85 0.51
CA CYS A 13 -26.46 -3.62 1.67
C CYS A 13 -26.27 -2.73 2.90
N ILE A 14 -27.38 -2.33 3.54
CA ILE A 14 -27.33 -1.58 4.80
C ILE A 14 -27.63 -2.56 5.91
N THR A 15 -26.61 -2.85 6.73
CA THR A 15 -26.77 -3.58 7.98
C THR A 15 -26.92 -2.59 9.12
N ALA A 16 -28.16 -2.37 9.56
CA ALA A 16 -28.44 -1.66 10.80
C ALA A 16 -28.65 -2.68 11.93
N ALA A 17 -28.42 -2.27 13.18
CA ALA A 17 -28.53 -3.14 14.37
C ALA A 17 -29.92 -3.80 14.59
N LEU A 18 -30.91 -3.52 13.75
CA LEU A 18 -32.29 -4.03 13.83
C LEU A 18 -32.78 -4.72 12.53
N GLY A 19 -31.90 -4.99 11.56
CA GLY A 19 -32.26 -5.77 10.36
C GLY A 19 -31.31 -5.57 9.18
N SER A 20 -31.14 -6.61 8.37
CA SER A 20 -30.49 -6.55 7.06
C SER A 20 -31.54 -6.34 5.97
N GLY A 21 -31.32 -5.34 5.11
CA GLY A 21 -32.16 -5.07 3.95
C GLY A 21 -31.31 -4.83 2.71
N TYR A 22 -31.72 -5.40 1.57
CA TYR A 22 -31.13 -5.09 0.27
C TYR A 22 -31.84 -3.88 -0.32
N ALA A 23 -31.12 -2.79 -0.57
CA ALA A 23 -31.64 -1.65 -1.31
C ALA A 23 -31.01 -1.68 -2.71
N MET A 24 -31.79 -2.12 -3.70
CA MET A 24 -31.43 -1.96 -5.10
C MET A 24 -31.93 -0.58 -5.55
N ARG A 25 -31.00 0.33 -5.84
CA ARG A 25 -31.34 1.66 -6.36
C ARG A 25 -30.81 1.78 -7.79
N HIS A 26 -31.73 1.79 -8.76
CA HIS A 26 -31.40 2.19 -10.12
C HIS A 26 -31.22 3.72 -10.13
N ASP A 27 -30.00 4.21 -9.92
CA ASP A 27 -29.71 5.64 -10.10
C ASP A 27 -29.57 5.99 -11.59
N ILE A 28 -30.72 6.06 -12.26
CA ILE A 28 -30.85 6.83 -13.50
C ILE A 28 -31.08 8.28 -13.06
N GLY A 29 -30.00 9.05 -12.86
CA GLY A 29 -30.09 10.51 -12.95
C GLY A 29 -29.63 11.38 -11.78
N PHE A 30 -28.73 10.94 -10.90
CA PHE A 30 -28.14 11.88 -9.93
C PHE A 30 -27.16 12.89 -10.57
N ILE A 31 -26.63 12.61 -11.77
CA ILE A 31 -25.72 13.52 -12.50
C ILE A 31 -26.46 14.46 -13.48
N ASN A 32 -27.69 14.12 -13.90
CA ASN A 32 -28.46 14.94 -14.85
C ASN A 32 -29.09 16.20 -14.24
N HIS A 33 -28.92 16.45 -12.94
CA HIS A 33 -29.37 17.69 -12.31
C HIS A 33 -28.30 18.79 -12.28
N LEU A 34 -27.07 18.52 -12.75
CA LEU A 34 -25.99 19.51 -12.86
C LEU A 34 -25.70 19.96 -14.31
N TYR A 35 -26.22 19.26 -15.31
CA TYR A 35 -26.20 19.71 -16.70
C TYR A 35 -27.56 19.36 -17.32
N GLY A 36 -28.37 20.39 -17.55
CA GLY A 36 -29.67 20.23 -18.19
C GLY A 36 -29.49 19.78 -19.63
N GLU A 37 -29.99 18.58 -19.96
CA GLU A 37 -30.64 18.27 -21.23
C GLU A 37 -31.24 16.84 -21.16
N LYS A 38 -32.46 16.70 -21.69
CA LYS A 38 -33.23 15.44 -21.77
C LYS A 38 -33.19 14.86 -23.20
N PRO A 39 -33.52 13.57 -23.37
CA PRO A 39 -32.92 12.69 -24.38
C PRO A 39 -33.83 12.42 -25.59
N ASN A 40 -33.28 11.78 -26.64
CA ASN A 40 -34.05 11.02 -27.62
C ASN A 40 -33.53 9.57 -27.74
N THR A 41 -34.48 8.66 -27.48
CA THR A 41 -34.73 7.28 -27.97
C THR A 41 -33.88 6.80 -29.16
N THR A 42 -33.48 5.53 -29.29
CA THR A 42 -34.32 4.31 -29.32
C THR A 42 -33.50 3.03 -29.02
N VAL A 43 -34.17 2.09 -28.36
CA VAL A 43 -33.79 0.70 -28.10
C VAL A 43 -33.92 -0.15 -29.37
N ASN A 44 -33.02 -1.12 -29.57
CA ASN A 44 -33.39 -2.38 -30.22
C ASN A 44 -32.67 -3.55 -29.55
N GLU A 45 -33.47 -4.49 -29.06
CA GLU A 45 -33.09 -5.67 -28.28
C GLU A 45 -32.85 -6.88 -29.21
N SER A 46 -31.85 -7.70 -28.85
CA SER A 46 -31.90 -9.14 -29.08
C SER A 46 -31.14 -9.83 -27.93
N PRO A 47 -31.78 -10.74 -27.17
CA PRO A 47 -31.17 -11.39 -26.01
C PRO A 47 -30.51 -12.76 -26.33
N TYR A 48 -30.13 -13.02 -27.59
CA TYR A 48 -29.54 -14.30 -27.99
C TYR A 48 -28.11 -14.13 -28.51
N ILE A 49 -27.13 -14.69 -27.79
CA ILE A 49 -25.79 -14.96 -28.31
C ILE A 49 -25.81 -16.38 -28.87
N TYR A 50 -25.67 -16.49 -30.20
CA TYR A 50 -25.44 -17.76 -30.88
C TYR A 50 -24.00 -18.22 -30.59
N PHE A 51 -23.84 -19.41 -30.00
CA PHE A 51 -22.57 -20.13 -30.04
C PHE A 51 -22.47 -20.85 -31.39
N SER A 52 -21.50 -20.51 -32.23
CA SER A 52 -21.11 -21.39 -33.33
C SER A 52 -20.06 -22.37 -32.83
N GLU A 53 -20.39 -23.66 -32.93
CA GLU A 53 -19.51 -24.78 -32.65
C GLU A 53 -18.26 -24.81 -33.54
N SER A 54 -17.24 -25.41 -32.91
CA SER A 54 -15.93 -25.86 -33.37
C SER A 54 -15.73 -26.26 -34.84
N ALA A 55 -14.54 -25.91 -35.37
CA ALA A 55 -13.75 -26.75 -36.30
C ALA A 55 -12.26 -26.29 -36.28
N PRO A 56 -11.28 -27.08 -36.74
CA PRO A 56 -10.21 -27.59 -35.88
C PRO A 56 -8.78 -27.14 -36.22
N SER A 57 -7.85 -27.57 -35.36
CA SER A 57 -6.38 -27.63 -35.42
C SER A 57 -5.65 -26.96 -36.59
N ALA A 58 -4.78 -26.01 -36.25
CA ALA A 58 -3.62 -25.66 -37.07
C ALA A 58 -2.38 -25.52 -36.18
N ASP A 59 -1.57 -26.58 -36.27
CA ASP A 59 -0.11 -26.57 -36.37
C ASP A 59 0.74 -25.98 -35.24
N ALA A 60 1.34 -26.94 -34.55
CA ALA A 60 2.76 -26.98 -34.18
C ALA A 60 3.32 -25.69 -33.57
N ALA A 61 3.39 -25.70 -32.24
CA ALA A 61 4.43 -24.96 -31.53
C ALA A 61 5.78 -25.18 -32.24
N PRO A 62 6.57 -24.14 -32.52
CA PRO A 62 7.92 -24.37 -32.99
C PRO A 62 8.68 -25.00 -31.82
N SER A 63 8.87 -26.31 -31.90
CA SER A 63 9.80 -27.07 -31.07
C SER A 63 11.22 -26.70 -31.50
N TRP A 64 11.64 -25.46 -31.21
CA TRP A 64 13.05 -25.12 -31.30
C TRP A 64 13.74 -25.61 -30.02
N SER A 65 14.12 -26.88 -30.06
CA SER A 65 15.45 -27.33 -29.65
C SER A 65 15.98 -26.86 -28.28
N LEU A 66 15.23 -27.10 -27.20
CA LEU A 66 15.76 -27.08 -25.83
C LEU A 66 16.52 -28.36 -25.42
N LYS A 67 16.85 -29.26 -26.38
CA LYS A 67 17.53 -30.54 -26.10
C LYS A 67 18.83 -30.76 -26.85
N ARG A 68 19.50 -29.73 -27.37
CA ARG A 68 20.84 -29.94 -27.91
C ARG A 68 21.76 -28.73 -27.72
N ILE A 69 22.90 -29.05 -27.09
CA ILE A 69 24.10 -28.24 -26.88
C ILE A 69 24.11 -27.40 -25.60
N PHE A 70 23.99 -28.00 -24.41
CA PHE A 70 24.69 -27.48 -23.23
C PHE A 70 25.11 -28.62 -22.30
N GLY A 71 26.42 -28.74 -22.09
CA GLY A 71 26.97 -29.45 -20.95
C GLY A 71 26.70 -28.65 -19.68
N LYS A 72 26.25 -29.35 -18.65
CA LYS A 72 26.04 -28.95 -17.24
C LYS A 72 24.85 -28.02 -16.97
N GLU A 73 23.91 -28.55 -16.18
CA GLU A 73 22.82 -27.86 -15.46
C GLU A 73 23.27 -26.65 -14.61
N SER A 74 24.58 -26.39 -14.48
CA SER A 74 25.18 -25.48 -13.50
C SER A 74 25.11 -23.98 -13.82
N ARG A 75 24.34 -23.53 -14.82
CA ARG A 75 24.22 -22.10 -15.20
C ARG A 75 22.84 -21.68 -15.71
N GLN A 76 21.79 -22.42 -15.39
CA GLN A 76 20.43 -22.10 -15.84
C GLN A 76 19.99 -20.68 -15.44
N HIS A 77 20.37 -20.21 -14.25
CA HIS A 77 20.05 -18.86 -13.78
C HIS A 77 20.65 -17.76 -14.66
N TRP A 78 21.83 -17.94 -15.24
CA TRP A 78 22.45 -16.97 -16.14
C TRP A 78 21.68 -16.79 -17.44
N HIS A 79 21.13 -17.87 -17.99
CA HIS A 79 20.26 -17.79 -19.16
C HIS A 79 18.96 -17.04 -18.83
N LEU A 80 18.33 -17.36 -17.69
CA LEU A 80 17.13 -16.67 -17.23
C LEU A 80 17.38 -15.19 -16.93
N LEU A 81 18.55 -14.83 -16.37
CA LEU A 81 18.96 -13.44 -16.16
C LEU A 81 19.15 -12.69 -17.49
N SER A 82 19.69 -13.36 -18.51
CA SER A 82 19.76 -12.80 -19.86
C SER A 82 18.36 -12.56 -20.44
N ASP A 83 17.46 -13.54 -20.31
CA ASP A 83 16.09 -13.44 -20.81
C ASP A 83 15.25 -12.41 -20.04
N ALA A 84 15.52 -12.21 -18.74
CA ALA A 84 14.91 -11.17 -17.92
C ALA A 84 15.24 -9.75 -18.43
N ARG A 85 16.29 -9.59 -19.23
CA ARG A 85 16.68 -8.33 -19.89
C ARG A 85 16.22 -8.24 -21.34
N SER A 86 15.43 -9.21 -21.82
CA SER A 86 14.89 -9.21 -23.19
C SER A 86 14.07 -7.96 -23.48
N LYS A 87 14.02 -7.53 -24.75
CA LYS A 87 13.14 -6.45 -25.20
C LYS A 87 11.65 -6.82 -25.11
N VAL A 88 11.33 -8.12 -25.11
CA VAL A 88 9.95 -8.63 -25.09
C VAL A 88 9.46 -8.86 -23.66
N GLN A 89 8.40 -8.15 -23.26
CA GLN A 89 7.82 -8.22 -21.89
C GLN A 89 7.44 -9.65 -21.47
N ARG A 90 6.81 -10.41 -22.37
CA ARG A 90 6.42 -11.80 -22.10
C ARG A 90 7.62 -12.69 -21.76
N ILE A 91 8.74 -12.54 -22.48
CA ILE A 91 9.97 -13.30 -22.22
C ILE A 91 10.52 -12.91 -20.86
N ARG A 92 10.59 -11.60 -20.54
CA ARG A 92 11.03 -11.13 -19.23
C ARG A 92 10.20 -11.70 -18.10
N HIS A 93 8.87 -11.74 -18.25
CA HIS A 93 7.95 -12.27 -17.25
C HIS A 93 8.18 -13.73 -16.94
N GLU A 94 8.24 -14.57 -17.98
CA GLU A 94 8.48 -16.00 -17.78
C GLU A 94 9.88 -16.25 -17.23
N ALA A 95 10.89 -15.49 -17.65
CA ALA A 95 12.25 -15.60 -17.14
C ALA A 95 12.34 -15.25 -15.64
N VAL A 96 11.79 -14.10 -15.23
CA VAL A 96 11.76 -13.68 -13.82
C VAL A 96 11.00 -14.67 -12.94
N LYS A 97 9.87 -15.17 -13.44
CA LYS A 97 9.06 -16.15 -12.71
C LYS A 97 9.79 -17.48 -12.57
N ALA A 98 10.43 -17.96 -13.64
CA ALA A 98 11.24 -19.17 -13.59
C ALA A 98 12.41 -19.01 -12.62
N LEU A 99 13.11 -17.87 -12.67
CA LEU A 99 14.22 -17.53 -11.78
C LEU A 99 13.77 -17.50 -10.31
N GLY A 100 12.64 -16.84 -10.03
CA GLY A 100 12.04 -16.81 -8.68
C GLY A 100 11.42 -18.13 -8.22
N SER A 101 11.33 -19.15 -9.08
CA SER A 101 10.81 -20.48 -8.71
C SER A 101 11.92 -21.52 -8.55
N MET A 102 13.19 -21.14 -8.69
CA MET A 102 14.32 -22.05 -8.52
C MET A 102 14.55 -22.35 -7.03
N THR A 103 14.42 -23.62 -6.63
CA THR A 103 14.50 -24.04 -5.21
C THR A 103 15.85 -24.65 -4.82
N SER A 104 16.73 -24.96 -5.78
CA SER A 104 17.97 -25.72 -5.54
C SER A 104 19.24 -24.89 -5.76
N LEU A 105 19.17 -23.56 -5.58
CA LEU A 105 20.30 -22.66 -5.77
C LEU A 105 21.16 -22.59 -4.50
N SER A 106 22.48 -22.63 -4.67
CA SER A 106 23.45 -22.36 -3.62
C SER A 106 23.53 -20.88 -3.28
N ASP A 107 24.05 -20.54 -2.10
CA ASP A 107 24.25 -19.15 -1.65
C ASP A 107 25.12 -18.35 -2.63
N SER A 108 26.10 -18.99 -3.27
CA SER A 108 26.93 -18.38 -4.30
C SER A 108 26.12 -18.01 -5.53
N GLU A 109 25.26 -18.91 -6.01
CA GLU A 109 24.40 -18.65 -7.18
C GLU A 109 23.33 -17.60 -6.88
N LEU A 110 22.77 -17.60 -5.68
CA LEU A 110 21.84 -16.56 -5.22
C LEU A 110 22.53 -15.19 -5.16
N CYS A 111 23.79 -15.14 -4.71
CA CYS A 111 24.60 -13.93 -4.72
C CYS A 111 24.91 -13.46 -6.16
N GLU A 112 25.27 -14.37 -7.07
CA GLU A 112 25.45 -14.07 -8.49
C GLU A 112 24.18 -13.44 -9.09
N ILE A 113 23.01 -14.02 -8.79
CA ILE A 113 21.71 -13.46 -9.22
C ILE A 113 21.52 -12.07 -8.64
N ALA A 114 21.73 -11.88 -7.34
CA ALA A 114 21.56 -10.60 -6.67
C ALA A 114 22.45 -9.50 -7.26
N GLN A 115 23.70 -9.84 -7.59
CA GLN A 115 24.68 -8.92 -8.21
C GLN A 115 24.36 -8.62 -9.68
N ALA A 116 23.79 -9.58 -10.40
CA ALA A 116 23.48 -9.44 -11.81
C ALA A 116 22.09 -8.83 -12.08
N CYS A 117 21.21 -8.71 -11.09
CA CYS A 117 19.89 -8.10 -11.31
C CYS A 117 19.99 -6.61 -11.64
N ASP A 118 19.22 -6.16 -12.62
CA ASP A 118 18.90 -4.74 -12.78
C ASP A 118 17.65 -4.38 -11.96
N CYS A 119 17.32 -3.09 -11.86
CA CYS A 119 16.16 -2.61 -11.09
C CYS A 119 14.87 -3.33 -11.50
N ARG A 120 14.63 -3.49 -12.81
CA ARG A 120 13.40 -4.12 -13.34
C ARG A 120 13.29 -5.60 -12.95
N THR A 121 14.38 -6.36 -13.13
CA THR A 121 14.44 -7.78 -12.77
C THR A 121 14.29 -7.95 -11.26
N SER A 122 14.96 -7.11 -10.46
CA SER A 122 14.90 -7.15 -9.00
C SER A 122 13.48 -6.87 -8.49
N VAL A 123 12.79 -5.85 -9.01
CA VAL A 123 11.40 -5.57 -8.64
C VAL A 123 10.46 -6.73 -9.04
N GLY A 124 10.71 -7.35 -10.19
CA GLY A 124 9.95 -8.52 -10.63
C GLY A 124 10.13 -9.75 -9.75
N LEU A 125 11.37 -10.01 -9.32
CA LEU A 125 11.69 -11.03 -8.34
C LEU A 125 11.03 -10.73 -6.99
N ALA A 126 11.04 -9.46 -6.55
CA ALA A 126 10.40 -9.04 -5.31
C ALA A 126 8.88 -9.30 -5.35
N ARG A 127 8.26 -9.09 -6.52
CA ARG A 127 6.84 -9.37 -6.83
C ARG A 127 6.57 -10.79 -7.36
N THR A 128 7.47 -11.74 -7.08
CA THR A 128 7.25 -13.17 -7.32
C THR A 128 7.26 -13.90 -5.98
N ALA A 129 6.14 -14.53 -5.61
CA ALA A 129 5.94 -15.05 -4.25
C ALA A 129 7.00 -16.08 -3.80
N SER A 130 7.41 -16.96 -4.70
CA SER A 130 8.36 -18.05 -4.45
C SER A 130 9.83 -17.63 -4.39
N THR A 131 10.16 -16.37 -4.74
CA THR A 131 11.55 -15.90 -4.80
C THR A 131 12.23 -15.99 -3.44
N ASP A 132 13.42 -16.61 -3.40
CA ASP A 132 14.31 -16.60 -2.25
C ASP A 132 14.80 -15.16 -1.96
N LEU A 133 14.60 -14.70 -0.73
CA LEU A 133 14.96 -13.35 -0.30
C LEU A 133 16.47 -13.09 -0.27
N ARG A 134 17.31 -14.13 -0.38
CA ARG A 134 18.76 -14.01 -0.54
C ARG A 134 19.17 -13.57 -1.94
N CYS A 135 18.25 -13.57 -2.92
CA CYS A 135 18.44 -12.95 -4.23
C CYS A 135 18.46 -11.41 -4.21
N PHE A 136 18.41 -10.77 -3.04
CA PHE A 136 18.51 -9.32 -2.88
C PHE A 136 19.75 -8.96 -2.09
N LEU A 137 20.55 -8.04 -2.63
CA LEU A 137 21.70 -7.50 -1.91
C LEU A 137 21.24 -6.78 -0.63
N SER A 138 22.04 -6.91 0.42
CA SER A 138 21.89 -6.06 1.61
C SER A 138 22.07 -4.59 1.23
N PRO A 139 21.40 -3.66 1.92
CA PRO A 139 21.63 -2.24 1.73
C PRO A 139 23.11 -1.89 1.87
N PRO A 140 23.63 -0.95 1.07
CA PRO A 140 24.99 -0.45 1.23
C PRO A 140 25.17 0.19 2.61
N PRO A 141 26.40 0.24 3.15
CA PRO A 141 26.68 0.93 4.40
C PRO A 141 26.21 2.39 4.35
N ILE A 142 25.63 2.86 5.46
CA ILE A 142 25.16 4.24 5.57
C ILE A 142 26.39 5.17 5.57
N PRO A 143 26.43 6.22 4.72
CA PRO A 143 27.54 7.16 4.67
C PRO A 143 27.86 7.79 6.04
N GLU A 144 29.14 7.95 6.37
CA GLU A 144 29.60 8.47 7.67
C GLU A 144 29.03 9.85 8.01
N ASN A 145 28.87 10.72 7.00
CA ASN A 145 28.28 12.05 7.17
C ASN A 145 26.82 11.99 7.62
N ILE A 146 26.09 10.93 7.25
CA ILE A 146 24.70 10.69 7.67
C ILE A 146 24.64 10.03 9.04
N MET A 147 25.64 9.23 9.40
CA MET A 147 25.76 8.62 10.73
C MET A 147 26.23 9.60 11.80
N LYS A 148 26.89 10.69 11.42
CA LYS A 148 27.42 11.69 12.35
C LYS A 148 26.29 12.43 13.08
N GLY A 149 26.46 12.61 14.39
CA GLY A 149 25.52 13.36 15.23
C GLY A 149 24.26 12.58 15.58
N SER A 150 23.27 13.26 16.16
CA SER A 150 21.99 12.63 16.50
C SER A 150 21.13 12.41 15.25
N LEU A 151 20.34 11.33 15.23
CA LEU A 151 19.38 11.06 14.15
C LEU A 151 18.36 12.21 14.01
N GLN A 152 17.90 12.75 15.14
CA GLN A 152 17.02 13.91 15.22
C GLN A 152 17.59 15.13 14.49
N ASP A 153 18.87 15.46 14.70
CA ASP A 153 19.51 16.60 14.02
C ASP A 153 19.64 16.35 12.52
N GLY A 154 19.93 15.10 12.11
CA GLY A 154 19.93 14.69 10.71
C GLY A 154 18.57 14.91 10.05
N LEU A 155 17.48 14.46 10.69
CA LEU A 155 16.12 14.65 10.20
C LEU A 155 15.73 16.14 10.12
N ARG A 156 16.07 16.94 11.14
CA ARG A 156 15.81 18.39 11.14
C ARG A 156 16.62 19.14 10.09
N SER A 157 17.86 18.72 9.84
CA SER A 157 18.72 19.29 8.80
C SER A 157 18.14 19.06 7.40
N VAL A 158 17.53 17.90 7.16
CA VAL A 158 16.78 17.65 5.92
C VAL A 158 15.56 18.58 5.85
N LEU A 159 14.75 18.65 6.91
CA LEU A 159 13.54 19.47 6.94
C LEU A 159 13.80 20.97 6.74
N SER A 160 14.87 21.50 7.33
CA SER A 160 15.21 22.93 7.24
C SER A 160 15.68 23.37 5.85
N ARG A 161 16.11 22.42 5.02
CA ARG A 161 16.59 22.68 3.64
C ARG A 161 15.49 22.49 2.61
N LEU A 162 14.32 21.98 2.98
CA LEU A 162 13.22 21.78 2.05
C LEU A 162 12.59 23.12 1.63
N PRO A 163 12.15 23.24 0.38
CA PRO A 163 11.40 24.41 -0.07
C PRO A 163 10.14 24.62 0.79
N GLU A 164 9.77 25.88 1.00
CA GLU A 164 8.46 26.19 1.55
C GLU A 164 7.38 25.64 0.61
N ALA A 165 6.48 24.83 1.15
CA ALA A 165 5.32 24.37 0.41
C ALA A 165 4.38 25.56 0.21
N ALA A 166 4.60 26.32 -0.87
CA ALA A 166 3.99 27.65 -1.11
C ALA A 166 2.46 27.69 -1.06
N THR A 167 1.79 26.53 -1.12
CA THR A 167 0.32 26.40 -1.12
C THR A 167 -0.26 25.61 0.06
N ASP A 168 0.54 24.91 0.87
CA ASP A 168 0.05 23.98 1.89
C ASP A 168 0.44 24.41 3.29
N SER A 169 -0.46 25.16 3.93
CA SER A 169 -0.33 25.64 5.31
C SER A 169 -0.07 24.52 6.32
N CYS A 170 -0.50 23.31 6.01
CA CYS A 170 -0.31 22.12 6.83
C CYS A 170 1.12 21.57 6.82
N ILE A 171 1.74 21.53 5.64
CA ILE A 171 3.10 21.04 5.51
C ILE A 171 4.05 21.99 6.25
N SER A 172 3.86 23.30 6.06
CA SER A 172 4.58 24.33 6.82
C SER A 172 4.36 24.23 8.32
N PHE A 173 3.15 23.90 8.78
CA PHE A 173 2.85 23.68 10.20
C PHE A 173 3.61 22.47 10.77
N PHE A 174 3.55 21.31 10.11
CA PHE A 174 4.27 20.12 10.59
C PHE A 174 5.77 20.31 10.59
N THR A 175 6.31 20.92 9.53
CA THR A 175 7.74 21.21 9.42
C THR A 175 8.18 22.17 10.51
N THR A 176 7.41 23.22 10.79
CA THR A 176 7.70 24.17 11.86
C THR A 176 7.65 23.48 13.24
N ASN A 177 6.62 22.67 13.51
CA ASN A 177 6.49 21.92 14.76
C ASN A 177 7.64 20.92 14.98
N ALA A 178 8.06 20.23 13.92
CA ALA A 178 9.19 19.30 13.94
C ALA A 178 10.54 20.02 14.19
N LEU A 179 10.73 21.22 13.63
CA LEU A 179 11.94 22.02 13.82
C LEU A 179 12.00 22.68 15.21
N GLN A 180 10.85 23.15 15.73
CA GLN A 180 10.81 23.96 16.95
C GLN A 180 10.74 23.16 18.26
N THR A 181 10.51 21.84 18.19
CA THR A 181 10.11 20.93 19.28
C THR A 181 10.34 21.44 20.71
N LYS A 182 9.47 22.36 21.14
CA LYS A 182 8.95 22.48 22.50
C LYS A 182 7.49 22.05 22.32
N LEU A 183 7.11 20.88 22.82
CA LEU A 183 5.76 20.35 22.58
C LEU A 183 4.71 21.25 23.24
N GLN A 184 3.79 21.80 22.44
CA GLN A 184 2.60 22.52 22.92
C GLN A 184 1.45 21.50 23.04
N TYR A 185 0.92 21.32 24.24
CA TYR A 185 -0.22 20.44 24.49
C TYR A 185 -1.54 21.22 24.32
N PHE A 186 -2.48 20.69 23.53
CA PHE A 186 -3.88 21.13 23.56
C PHE A 186 -4.66 20.14 24.42
N ASP A 187 -4.96 20.53 25.66
CA ASP A 187 -5.91 19.81 26.49
C ASP A 187 -7.33 20.22 26.08
N ALA A 188 -8.12 19.27 25.58
CA ALA A 188 -9.51 19.52 25.22
C ALA A 188 -10.42 19.72 26.45
N HIS A 189 -9.89 19.58 27.67
CA HIS A 189 -10.69 19.57 28.90
C HIS A 189 -10.45 20.73 29.87
N HIS A 190 -9.61 21.74 29.58
CA HIS A 190 -9.41 22.89 30.48
C HIS A 190 -9.48 24.23 29.74
N GLU A 191 -10.69 24.76 29.57
CA GLU A 191 -10.89 26.20 29.42
C GLU A 191 -10.57 26.86 30.77
N LYS A 192 -9.36 27.44 30.95
CA LYS A 192 -9.13 28.72 31.68
C LYS A 192 -7.69 29.07 32.10
N ASP A 193 -6.63 28.33 31.76
CA ASP A 193 -5.28 28.75 32.18
C ASP A 193 -4.28 28.81 31.01
N ASP A 194 -3.94 30.04 30.62
CA ASP A 194 -3.18 30.43 29.42
C ASP A 194 -1.65 30.27 29.61
N THR A 195 -1.21 29.32 30.43
CA THR A 195 0.21 29.07 30.67
C THR A 195 0.72 27.96 29.75
N GLN A 196 1.42 28.36 28.68
CA GLN A 196 2.12 27.47 27.75
C GLN A 196 3.15 26.60 28.50
N ARG A 197 2.77 25.39 28.91
CA ARG A 197 3.67 24.42 29.53
C ARG A 197 4.38 23.60 28.46
N TRP A 198 5.69 23.80 28.35
CA TRP A 198 6.56 23.08 27.43
C TRP A 198 7.12 21.82 28.09
N ARG A 199 6.96 20.66 27.45
CA ARG A 199 7.60 19.39 27.87
C ARG A 199 8.74 19.03 26.93
N ARG A 200 9.79 18.37 27.46
CA ARG A 200 10.80 17.68 26.65
C ARG A 200 10.18 16.42 26.03
N PRO A 201 10.33 16.21 24.71
CA PRO A 201 9.82 14.99 24.06
C PRO A 201 10.44 13.73 24.67
N ALA A 202 9.66 12.65 24.72
CA ALA A 202 10.19 11.32 25.01
C ALA A 202 11.13 10.85 23.88
N ALA A 203 11.97 9.85 24.16
CA ALA A 203 12.82 9.25 23.14
C ALA A 203 11.96 8.71 21.97
N GLY A 204 12.30 9.05 20.73
CA GLY A 204 11.53 8.67 19.53
C GLY A 204 10.40 9.63 19.17
N GLU A 205 9.89 10.44 20.10
CA GLU A 205 8.77 11.36 19.84
C GLU A 205 9.17 12.49 18.89
N ALA A 206 10.40 12.99 19.00
CA ALA A 206 10.88 14.01 18.08
C ALA A 206 11.18 13.47 16.68
N GLU A 207 11.73 12.26 16.59
CA GLU A 207 11.93 11.54 15.33
C GLU A 207 10.59 11.29 14.65
N MET A 208 9.57 10.89 15.39
CA MET A 208 8.21 10.70 14.89
C MET A 208 7.65 11.98 14.26
N LEU A 209 7.75 13.12 14.96
CA LEU A 209 7.31 14.41 14.42
C LEU A 209 8.07 14.79 13.14
N CYS A 210 9.38 14.57 13.12
CA CYS A 210 10.19 14.85 11.93
C CYS A 210 9.80 13.94 10.76
N LEU A 211 9.57 12.65 10.99
CA LEU A 211 9.15 11.71 9.95
C LEU A 211 7.74 11.99 9.45
N GLN A 212 6.81 12.45 10.30
CA GLN A 212 5.47 12.87 9.87
C GLN A 212 5.52 14.11 8.96
N ALA A 213 6.34 15.10 9.32
CA ALA A 213 6.58 16.26 8.46
C ALA A 213 7.22 15.82 7.12
N LEU A 214 8.25 14.98 7.19
CA LEU A 214 8.98 14.51 6.01
C LEU A 214 8.10 13.64 5.10
N LEU A 215 7.22 12.81 5.67
CA LEU A 215 6.21 12.05 4.93
C LEU A 215 5.32 12.99 4.10
N SER A 216 4.85 14.08 4.71
CA SER A 216 4.05 15.10 4.02
C SER A 216 4.81 15.72 2.84
N HIS A 217 6.13 15.96 2.98
CA HIS A 217 6.96 16.42 1.87
C HIS A 217 7.18 15.35 0.79
N THR A 218 7.31 14.06 1.13
CA THR A 218 7.43 12.99 0.11
C THR A 218 6.16 12.83 -0.73
N ALA A 219 5.00 13.20 -0.20
CA ALA A 219 3.75 13.17 -0.94
C ALA A 219 3.74 14.19 -2.09
N LEU A 220 4.51 15.28 -2.00
CA LEU A 220 4.62 16.32 -3.03
C LEU A 220 5.60 15.92 -4.16
N PRO A 221 5.14 15.77 -5.42
CA PRO A 221 6.01 15.37 -6.54
C PRO A 221 7.27 16.24 -6.71
N GLU A 222 7.13 17.55 -6.54
CA GLU A 222 8.19 18.55 -6.67
C GLU A 222 9.33 18.41 -5.65
N HIS A 223 9.08 17.76 -4.50
CA HIS A 223 10.09 17.59 -3.45
C HIS A 223 10.84 16.26 -3.53
N ARG A 224 10.26 15.23 -4.16
CA ARG A 224 10.78 13.84 -4.13
C ARG A 224 12.21 13.74 -4.66
N ARG A 225 12.49 14.42 -5.78
CA ARG A 225 13.82 14.42 -6.40
C ARG A 225 14.86 15.09 -5.52
N PHE A 226 14.57 16.29 -5.03
CA PHE A 226 15.46 17.03 -4.15
C PHE A 226 15.76 16.25 -2.86
N LEU A 227 14.76 15.60 -2.27
CA LEU A 227 14.92 14.73 -1.10
C LEU A 227 15.91 13.58 -1.33
N VAL A 228 15.86 12.94 -2.51
CA VAL A 228 16.69 11.77 -2.82
C VAL A 228 18.07 12.18 -3.34
N GLU A 229 18.12 13.05 -4.34
CA GLU A 229 19.34 13.42 -5.08
C GLU A 229 20.23 14.38 -4.26
N GLU A 230 19.64 15.35 -3.54
CA GLU A 230 20.39 16.43 -2.86
C GLU A 230 20.48 16.28 -1.33
N LEU A 231 19.47 15.66 -0.70
CA LEU A 231 19.38 15.56 0.76
C LEU A 231 19.72 14.16 1.31
N GLY A 232 19.90 13.16 0.45
CA GLY A 232 20.29 11.81 0.88
C GLY A 232 19.26 11.13 1.78
N VAL A 233 17.95 11.33 1.53
CA VAL A 233 16.90 10.82 2.41
C VAL A 233 16.89 9.30 2.52
N LEU A 234 17.23 8.56 1.45
CA LEU A 234 17.19 7.09 1.44
C LEU A 234 18.11 6.44 2.49
N PRO A 235 19.41 6.75 2.56
CA PRO A 235 20.28 6.24 3.63
C PRO A 235 19.89 6.78 5.02
N LEU A 236 19.35 8.00 5.14
CA LEU A 236 18.85 8.51 6.42
C LEU A 236 17.65 7.68 6.93
N LEU A 237 16.73 7.29 6.05
CA LEU A 237 15.62 6.42 6.40
C LEU A 237 16.09 5.01 6.80
N GLN A 238 17.18 4.51 6.23
CA GLN A 238 17.79 3.25 6.68
C GLN A 238 18.39 3.38 8.08
N ARG A 239 18.97 4.55 8.41
CA ARG A 239 19.46 4.86 9.75
C ARG A 239 18.33 4.78 10.79
N VAL A 240 17.15 5.31 10.46
CA VAL A 240 15.94 5.19 11.30
C VAL A 240 15.63 3.72 11.59
N LEU A 241 15.65 2.86 10.56
CA LEU A 241 15.40 1.42 10.73
C LEU A 241 16.46 0.72 11.60
N GLN A 242 17.71 1.19 11.57
CA GLN A 242 18.80 0.63 12.38
C GLN A 242 18.72 1.07 13.85
N GLU A 243 18.51 2.36 14.10
CA GLU A 243 18.46 2.91 15.46
C GLU A 243 17.15 2.61 16.19
N HIS A 244 16.05 2.41 15.45
CA HIS A 244 14.72 2.12 16.00
C HIS A 244 14.17 0.76 15.53
N ALA A 245 14.98 -0.30 15.55
CA ALA A 245 14.67 -1.62 14.98
C ALA A 245 13.34 -2.26 15.45
N HIS A 246 12.81 -1.86 16.60
CA HIS A 246 11.57 -2.39 17.18
C HIS A 246 10.37 -1.43 17.10
N ASP A 247 10.55 -0.22 16.58
CA ASP A 247 9.47 0.77 16.49
C ASP A 247 8.70 0.64 15.16
N MET A 248 7.57 -0.07 15.22
CA MET A 248 6.71 -0.28 14.05
C MET A 248 6.04 1.00 13.54
N ALA A 249 5.84 2.00 14.39
CA ALA A 249 5.24 3.26 13.97
C ALA A 249 6.24 4.04 13.08
N LEU A 250 7.49 4.14 13.52
CA LEU A 250 8.55 4.77 12.72
C LEU A 250 8.82 3.98 11.42
N HIS A 251 8.88 2.64 11.49
CA HIS A 251 9.04 1.81 10.29
C HIS A 251 7.87 1.98 9.30
N SER A 252 6.64 2.14 9.78
CA SER A 252 5.50 2.38 8.91
C SER A 252 5.58 3.73 8.20
N LEU A 253 6.02 4.79 8.88
CA LEU A 253 6.26 6.10 8.25
C LEU A 253 7.34 5.98 7.17
N VAL A 254 8.47 5.31 7.46
CA VAL A 254 9.54 5.05 6.50
C VAL A 254 9.01 4.27 5.28
N ALA A 255 8.20 3.24 5.49
CA ALA A 255 7.64 2.45 4.40
C ALA A 255 6.70 3.27 3.50
N GLN A 256 5.88 4.14 4.08
CA GLN A 256 5.00 5.06 3.34
C GLN A 256 5.80 6.10 2.54
N MET A 257 6.87 6.64 3.12
CA MET A 257 7.78 7.55 2.44
C MET A 257 8.42 6.92 1.21
N VAL A 258 8.98 5.71 1.36
CA VAL A 258 9.58 4.99 0.22
C VAL A 258 8.53 4.68 -0.85
N ALA A 259 7.30 4.38 -0.46
CA ALA A 259 6.19 4.18 -1.40
C ALA A 259 5.77 5.46 -2.14
N ASN A 260 5.87 6.63 -1.49
CA ASN A 260 5.65 7.93 -2.14
C ASN A 260 6.78 8.25 -3.12
N LEU A 261 8.05 8.01 -2.75
CA LEU A 261 9.19 8.18 -3.64
C LEU A 261 9.11 7.27 -4.87
N ALA A 262 8.62 6.05 -4.70
CA ALA A 262 8.43 5.07 -5.78
C ALA A 262 7.40 5.48 -6.85
N LEU A 263 6.54 6.48 -6.60
CA LEU A 263 5.64 7.04 -7.61
C LEU A 263 6.39 7.77 -8.74
N ASP A 264 7.59 8.28 -8.45
CA ASP A 264 8.44 8.92 -9.45
C ASP A 264 9.37 7.88 -10.09
N SER A 265 9.14 7.60 -11.37
CA SER A 265 9.94 6.64 -12.13
C SER A 265 11.42 7.02 -12.26
N SER A 266 11.77 8.30 -12.15
CA SER A 266 13.16 8.73 -12.18
C SER A 266 13.96 8.31 -10.94
N LEU A 267 13.27 8.01 -9.84
CA LEU A 267 13.87 7.62 -8.58
C LEU A 267 14.02 6.10 -8.41
N HIS A 268 13.47 5.30 -9.33
CA HIS A 268 13.49 3.83 -9.21
C HIS A 268 14.92 3.27 -9.11
N ASP A 269 15.86 3.77 -9.92
CA ASP A 269 17.26 3.35 -9.86
C ASP A 269 17.95 3.78 -8.56
N HIS A 270 17.63 4.97 -8.03
CA HIS A 270 18.12 5.43 -6.73
C HIS A 270 17.63 4.53 -5.58
N ILE A 271 16.34 4.18 -5.57
CA ILE A 271 15.73 3.27 -4.59
C ILE A 271 16.38 1.88 -4.71
N PHE A 272 16.58 1.38 -5.93
CA PHE A 272 17.23 0.09 -6.18
C PHE A 272 18.68 0.06 -5.69
N ARG A 273 19.52 1.03 -6.09
CA ARG A 273 20.93 1.11 -5.69
C ARG A 273 21.14 1.31 -4.20
N ALA A 274 20.21 2.00 -3.54
CA ALA A 274 20.20 2.11 -2.09
C ALA A 274 19.77 0.80 -1.39
N GLY A 275 19.44 -0.28 -2.12
CA GLY A 275 19.10 -1.59 -1.54
C GLY A 275 17.68 -1.70 -0.99
N TRP A 276 16.79 -0.75 -1.30
CA TRP A 276 15.42 -0.77 -0.78
C TRP A 276 14.56 -1.88 -1.36
N VAL A 277 14.82 -2.36 -2.59
CA VAL A 277 14.01 -3.43 -3.20
C VAL A 277 14.03 -4.70 -2.35
N GLY A 278 15.17 -5.06 -1.77
CA GLY A 278 15.26 -6.20 -0.84
C GLY A 278 14.52 -5.98 0.48
N ILE A 279 14.53 -4.75 1.02
CA ILE A 279 13.75 -4.38 2.21
C ILE A 279 12.25 -4.48 1.91
N LEU A 280 11.81 -3.91 0.79
CA LEU A 280 10.42 -3.93 0.34
C LEU A 280 9.96 -5.37 0.05
N ALA A 281 10.81 -6.22 -0.54
CA ALA A 281 10.50 -7.64 -0.77
C ALA A 281 10.24 -8.40 0.55
N ARG A 282 11.04 -8.12 1.58
CA ARG A 282 10.85 -8.66 2.94
C ARG A 282 9.57 -8.12 3.57
N TRP A 283 9.33 -6.82 3.50
CA TRP A 283 8.13 -6.19 4.05
C TRP A 283 6.84 -6.63 3.36
N LEU A 284 6.84 -6.82 2.04
CA LEU A 284 5.68 -7.34 1.30
C LEU A 284 5.21 -8.70 1.83
N ARG A 285 6.16 -9.55 2.23
CA ARG A 285 5.94 -10.89 2.80
C ARG A 285 5.68 -10.87 4.31
N SER A 286 5.83 -9.72 4.97
CA SER A 286 5.54 -9.58 6.39
C SER A 286 4.04 -9.74 6.65
N SER A 287 3.70 -10.34 7.79
CA SER A 287 2.31 -10.35 8.27
C SER A 287 1.85 -8.95 8.69
N GLU A 288 2.77 -8.05 9.02
CA GLU A 288 2.42 -6.68 9.45
C GLU A 288 1.91 -5.84 8.28
N VAL A 289 0.63 -5.45 8.34
CA VAL A 289 -0.04 -4.64 7.31
C VAL A 289 0.55 -3.23 7.18
N LEU A 290 1.06 -2.68 8.30
CA LEU A 290 1.74 -1.38 8.35
C LEU A 290 3.01 -1.31 7.49
N LEU A 291 3.61 -2.47 7.18
CA LEU A 291 4.78 -2.59 6.32
C LEU A 291 4.43 -3.20 4.95
N SER A 292 3.63 -4.26 4.94
CA SER A 292 3.32 -4.99 3.71
C SER A 292 2.47 -4.20 2.72
N PHE A 293 1.58 -3.32 3.18
CA PHE A 293 0.78 -2.49 2.26
C PHE A 293 1.61 -1.39 1.59
N PRO A 294 2.37 -0.53 2.32
CA PRO A 294 3.24 0.43 1.67
C PRO A 294 4.32 -0.25 0.82
N ALA A 295 4.87 -1.39 1.25
CA ALA A 295 5.84 -2.14 0.44
C ALA A 295 5.24 -2.67 -0.86
N GLY A 296 4.02 -3.20 -0.81
CA GLY A 296 3.26 -3.62 -2.00
C GLY A 296 2.98 -2.45 -2.94
N ARG A 297 2.60 -1.29 -2.40
CA ARG A 297 2.40 -0.04 -3.15
C ARG A 297 3.69 0.40 -3.85
N ALA A 298 4.79 0.47 -3.11
CA ALA A 298 6.11 0.86 -3.63
C ALA A 298 6.54 -0.06 -4.78
N LEU A 299 6.53 -1.37 -4.55
CA LEU A 299 6.92 -2.36 -5.55
C LEU A 299 5.99 -2.34 -6.77
N ALA A 300 4.68 -2.14 -6.59
CA ALA A 300 3.74 -2.01 -7.71
C ALA A 300 4.04 -0.78 -8.57
N ASN A 301 4.33 0.36 -7.95
CA ASN A 301 4.69 1.60 -8.66
C ASN A 301 6.06 1.48 -9.35
N MET A 302 6.99 0.69 -8.81
CA MET A 302 8.29 0.38 -9.45
C MET A 302 8.20 -0.69 -10.56
N ASP A 303 7.10 -1.42 -10.66
CA ASP A 303 6.96 -2.55 -11.57
C ASP A 303 6.61 -2.10 -13.00
N THR A 304 7.64 -1.67 -13.74
CA THR A 304 7.53 -1.28 -15.15
C THR A 304 7.09 -2.40 -16.10
N ASP A 305 7.07 -3.63 -15.61
CA ASP A 305 6.71 -4.82 -16.36
C ASP A 305 5.28 -5.30 -16.01
N SER A 306 4.60 -4.69 -15.02
CA SER A 306 3.24 -5.08 -14.63
C SER A 306 2.27 -5.14 -15.83
N LEU A 307 1.45 -6.20 -15.88
CA LEU A 307 0.32 -6.32 -16.83
C LEU A 307 -0.85 -5.38 -16.47
N LEU A 308 -0.78 -4.74 -15.29
CA LEU A 308 -1.71 -3.71 -14.81
C LEU A 308 -0.93 -2.43 -14.52
N PRO A 309 -0.36 -1.76 -15.54
CA PRO A 309 0.47 -0.58 -15.34
C PRO A 309 -0.40 0.58 -14.84
N THR A 310 -0.34 0.84 -13.54
CA THR A 310 -1.21 1.79 -12.85
C THR A 310 -0.41 2.47 -11.74
N LYS A 311 -0.80 3.70 -11.38
CA LYS A 311 -0.14 4.45 -10.30
C LYS A 311 -1.00 4.38 -9.05
N TYR A 312 -0.43 3.83 -7.99
CA TYR A 312 -1.06 3.77 -6.68
C TYR A 312 -0.56 4.94 -5.84
N GLU A 313 -1.27 6.07 -5.93
CA GLU A 313 -1.02 7.28 -5.15
C GLU A 313 -1.13 7.03 -3.64
N ASP A 314 -0.73 8.03 -2.86
CA ASP A 314 -0.85 7.95 -1.40
C ASP A 314 -2.30 7.74 -0.95
N GLY A 315 -2.50 6.82 -0.02
CA GLY A 315 -3.81 6.31 0.39
C GLY A 315 -4.41 5.21 -0.49
N ILE A 316 -3.84 4.85 -1.64
CA ILE A 316 -4.32 3.72 -2.47
C ILE A 316 -3.42 2.49 -2.26
N TYR A 317 -3.99 1.41 -1.75
CA TYR A 317 -3.25 0.18 -1.45
C TYR A 317 -3.76 -1.01 -2.27
N LEU A 318 -2.84 -1.66 -2.99
CA LEU A 318 -3.11 -2.90 -3.72
C LEU A 318 -3.06 -4.10 -2.76
N LEU A 319 -4.23 -4.64 -2.42
CA LEU A 319 -4.35 -5.82 -1.56
C LEU A 319 -4.24 -7.12 -2.37
N HIS A 320 -4.76 -7.14 -3.59
CA HIS A 320 -4.66 -8.27 -4.51
C HIS A 320 -4.76 -7.81 -5.97
N PRO A 321 -3.94 -8.33 -6.91
CA PRO A 321 -2.81 -9.23 -6.70
C PRO A 321 -1.54 -8.49 -6.26
N GLN A 322 -0.95 -8.93 -5.13
CA GLN A 322 0.33 -8.35 -4.65
C GLN A 322 1.53 -8.78 -5.50
N TYR A 323 1.44 -9.95 -6.13
CA TYR A 323 2.46 -10.55 -6.99
C TYR A 323 2.06 -10.43 -8.47
N ARG A 324 3.02 -10.56 -9.39
CA ARG A 324 2.73 -10.48 -10.84
C ARG A 324 1.79 -11.60 -11.27
N ILE A 325 0.75 -11.23 -12.01
CA ILE A 325 -0.18 -12.16 -12.65
C ILE A 325 0.33 -12.59 -14.03
N ARG A 326 -0.04 -13.80 -14.46
CA ARG A 326 0.38 -14.38 -15.75
C ARG A 326 -0.37 -13.77 -16.94
N GLU A 327 -1.62 -13.42 -16.73
CA GLU A 327 -2.52 -12.87 -17.75
C GLU A 327 -3.37 -11.74 -17.15
N PRO A 328 -3.77 -10.72 -17.92
CA PRO A 328 -4.58 -9.59 -17.44
C PRO A 328 -6.06 -9.99 -17.29
N SER A 329 -6.34 -11.08 -16.58
CA SER A 329 -7.69 -11.65 -16.38
C SER A 329 -8.44 -11.01 -15.21
N VAL A 330 -8.21 -9.73 -14.93
CA VAL A 330 -8.95 -9.01 -13.89
C VAL A 330 -10.37 -8.71 -14.41
N SER A 331 -11.36 -9.34 -13.80
CA SER A 331 -12.78 -9.23 -14.17
C SER A 331 -13.48 -8.03 -13.53
N ALA A 332 -13.03 -7.59 -12.34
CA ALA A 332 -13.61 -6.46 -11.60
C ALA A 332 -12.60 -5.84 -10.62
N ASP A 333 -12.85 -4.59 -10.25
CA ASP A 333 -12.18 -3.88 -9.15
C ASP A 333 -13.06 -3.91 -7.90
N ILE A 334 -12.55 -4.43 -6.78
CA ILE A 334 -13.20 -4.37 -5.47
C ILE A 334 -12.50 -3.30 -4.64
N ILE A 335 -13.24 -2.29 -4.19
CA ILE A 335 -12.68 -1.13 -3.50
C ILE A 335 -13.23 -1.07 -2.08
N PHE A 336 -12.33 -1.21 -1.11
CA PHE A 336 -12.61 -1.10 0.30
C PHE A 336 -12.42 0.32 0.81
N VAL A 337 -13.46 0.91 1.39
CA VAL A 337 -13.47 2.27 1.95
C VAL A 337 -13.80 2.21 3.43
N HIS A 338 -12.86 2.63 4.28
CA HIS A 338 -13.06 2.56 5.72
C HIS A 338 -14.06 3.61 6.23
N GLY A 339 -14.57 3.39 7.45
CA GLY A 339 -15.48 4.33 8.12
C GLY A 339 -14.74 5.42 8.92
N LEU A 340 -15.53 6.28 9.57
CA LEU A 340 -15.04 7.24 10.57
C LEU A 340 -14.23 6.53 11.65
N LEU A 341 -13.16 7.16 12.14
CA LEU A 341 -12.23 6.58 13.12
C LEU A 341 -11.37 5.42 12.59
N GLY A 342 -11.61 4.97 11.35
CA GLY A 342 -10.89 3.87 10.73
C GLY A 342 -9.62 4.28 9.97
N SER A 343 -8.90 3.26 9.54
CA SER A 343 -7.90 3.34 8.47
C SER A 343 -7.88 2.00 7.73
N VAL A 344 -7.24 1.96 6.57
CA VAL A 344 -6.95 0.71 5.85
C VAL A 344 -6.22 -0.33 6.72
N PHE A 345 -5.38 0.14 7.64
CA PHE A 345 -4.59 -0.71 8.55
C PHE A 345 -5.39 -1.29 9.72
N LYS A 346 -6.64 -0.85 9.91
CA LYS A 346 -7.46 -1.17 11.09
C LYS A 346 -8.83 -1.70 10.81
N THR A 347 -9.47 -1.24 9.74
CA THR A 347 -10.91 -1.48 9.55
C THR A 347 -11.18 -2.90 9.09
N TRP A 348 -10.24 -3.51 8.37
CA TRP A 348 -10.43 -4.77 7.66
C TRP A 348 -9.66 -5.94 8.27
N ARG A 349 -9.21 -5.81 9.52
CA ARG A 349 -8.47 -6.84 10.26
C ARG A 349 -9.38 -7.58 11.24
N GLN A 350 -9.03 -8.84 11.55
CA GLN A 350 -9.61 -9.49 12.73
C GLN A 350 -9.09 -8.83 14.02
N HIS A 351 -9.90 -8.93 15.08
CA HIS A 351 -9.57 -8.36 16.37
C HIS A 351 -8.36 -9.08 17.01
N ASP A 352 -7.48 -8.34 17.69
CA ASP A 352 -6.24 -8.88 18.29
C ASP A 352 -6.50 -10.00 19.31
N SER A 353 -7.67 -10.01 19.96
CA SER A 353 -8.06 -11.10 20.87
C SER A 353 -8.27 -12.45 20.17
N GLN A 354 -8.27 -12.48 18.84
CA GLN A 354 -8.34 -13.71 18.05
C GLN A 354 -6.95 -14.21 17.62
N ASP A 355 -5.89 -13.45 17.93
CA ASP A 355 -4.49 -13.77 17.60
C ASP A 355 -3.83 -14.58 18.73
N LEU A 356 -3.72 -15.91 18.54
CA LEU A 356 -3.10 -16.78 19.56
C LEU A 356 -1.64 -16.44 19.85
N GLY A 357 -0.89 -15.92 18.87
CA GLY A 357 0.52 -15.57 19.07
C GLY A 357 0.71 -14.42 20.06
N LYS A 358 -0.33 -13.61 20.29
CA LYS A 358 -0.33 -12.55 21.31
C LYS A 358 -0.88 -13.03 22.66
N LEU A 359 -1.79 -14.00 22.66
CA LEU A 359 -2.33 -14.63 23.87
C LEU A 359 -1.28 -15.49 24.61
N THR A 360 -0.29 -16.04 23.91
CA THR A 360 0.79 -16.83 24.54
C THR A 360 1.83 -15.98 25.27
N ASN A 361 1.85 -14.65 25.08
CA ASN A 361 2.66 -13.72 25.88
C ASN A 361 1.90 -13.31 27.15
N LEU A 362 1.77 -14.27 28.06
CA LEU A 362 0.92 -14.22 29.25
C LEU A 362 1.59 -13.50 30.44
N GLU A 363 1.99 -12.24 30.26
CA GLU A 363 2.34 -11.32 31.38
C GLU A 363 1.68 -9.94 31.30
N GLY A 364 0.82 -9.69 30.30
CA GLY A 364 0.21 -8.37 30.07
C GLY A 364 -1.29 -8.29 30.29
N LEU A 365 -1.82 -8.74 31.44
CA LEU A 365 -3.22 -8.47 31.85
C LEU A 365 -3.41 -7.08 32.47
N LEU A 366 -2.55 -6.11 32.13
CA LEU A 366 -2.88 -4.70 32.29
C LEU A 366 -3.62 -4.27 31.03
N GLU A 367 -4.93 -4.08 31.18
CA GLU A 367 -5.77 -3.46 30.16
C GLU A 367 -5.05 -2.24 29.58
N PRO A 368 -4.91 -2.11 28.26
CA PRO A 368 -4.46 -0.85 27.69
C PRO A 368 -5.53 0.19 28.03
N THR A 369 -5.12 1.25 28.73
CA THR A 369 -5.90 2.46 28.96
C THR A 369 -6.28 3.07 27.61
N VAL A 370 -7.43 2.67 27.06
CA VAL A 370 -8.10 3.30 25.92
C VAL A 370 -9.42 3.87 26.42
N SER A 371 -9.33 5.07 26.99
CA SER A 371 -10.43 6.05 27.02
C SER A 371 -10.47 6.70 25.63
N ALA A 372 -11.56 6.79 24.86
CA ALA A 372 -12.99 6.84 25.19
C ALA A 372 -13.80 6.02 24.15
N VAL A 373 -14.68 5.11 24.58
CA VAL A 373 -16.13 5.28 24.83
C VAL A 373 -16.94 5.80 23.61
N ARG A 374 -17.39 4.86 22.77
CA ARG A 374 -18.79 4.59 22.35
C ARG A 374 -18.79 3.82 21.02
N SER A 375 -18.63 2.51 21.12
CA SER A 375 -19.39 1.60 20.26
C SER A 375 -19.86 0.49 21.19
N SER A 376 -21.16 0.20 21.16
CA SER A 376 -21.84 -0.78 22.00
C SER A 376 -20.94 -1.99 22.20
N ALA A 377 -20.44 -2.16 23.42
CA ALA A 377 -19.61 -3.30 23.77
C ALA A 377 -20.50 -4.55 23.74
N CYS A 378 -20.67 -5.14 22.56
CA CYS A 378 -20.82 -6.58 22.50
C CYS A 378 -19.49 -7.11 23.02
N LYS A 379 -19.44 -7.41 24.33
CA LYS A 379 -18.44 -8.31 24.89
C LYS A 379 -18.67 -9.63 24.15
N ILE A 380 -18.01 -9.80 23.00
CA ILE A 380 -17.90 -11.11 22.39
C ILE A 380 -17.04 -11.89 23.36
N THR A 381 -17.67 -12.62 24.27
CA THR A 381 -17.02 -13.71 24.99
C THR A 381 -16.67 -14.73 23.91
N VAL A 382 -15.47 -14.60 23.36
CA VAL A 382 -14.94 -15.57 22.41
C VAL A 382 -14.68 -16.82 23.24
N ASP A 383 -15.53 -17.82 23.05
CA ASP A 383 -15.34 -19.13 23.68
C ASP A 383 -14.13 -19.80 23.05
N HIS A 384 -12.95 -19.63 23.64
CA HIS A 384 -11.69 -20.18 23.14
C HIS A 384 -11.59 -21.71 23.23
N THR A 385 -12.55 -22.38 23.87
CA THR A 385 -12.49 -23.83 24.14
C THR A 385 -13.29 -24.66 23.15
N THR A 386 -14.24 -24.04 22.43
CA THR A 386 -15.02 -24.77 21.44
C THR A 386 -14.20 -25.15 20.21
N PRO A 387 -14.48 -26.32 19.60
CA PRO A 387 -13.89 -26.72 18.32
C PRO A 387 -14.07 -25.65 17.23
N ARG A 388 -15.18 -24.91 17.26
CA ARG A 388 -15.44 -23.81 16.32
C ARG A 388 -14.49 -22.62 16.51
N ALA A 389 -14.18 -22.25 17.74
CA ALA A 389 -13.24 -21.16 17.99
C ALA A 389 -11.80 -21.57 17.68
N LEU A 390 -11.40 -22.79 18.03
CA LEU A 390 -10.11 -23.36 17.65
C LEU A 390 -9.93 -23.37 16.11
N ALA A 391 -10.96 -23.76 15.36
CA ALA A 391 -10.94 -23.70 13.90
C ALA A 391 -10.92 -22.25 13.34
N MET A 392 -11.55 -21.28 14.01
CA MET A 392 -11.46 -19.87 13.63
C MET A 392 -10.07 -19.28 13.87
N HIS A 393 -9.39 -19.74 14.91
CA HIS A 393 -8.03 -19.32 15.24
C HIS A 393 -7.00 -19.80 14.21
N GLU A 394 -7.12 -21.04 13.71
CA GLU A 394 -6.26 -21.55 12.62
C GLU A 394 -6.37 -20.70 11.34
N ARG A 395 -7.49 -19.99 11.15
CA ARG A 395 -7.74 -19.13 9.99
C ARG A 395 -7.48 -17.65 10.24
N TYR A 396 -6.93 -17.27 11.40
CA TYR A 396 -6.71 -15.87 11.73
C TYR A 396 -5.90 -15.14 10.66
N THR A 397 -6.40 -13.98 10.24
CA THR A 397 -5.73 -13.08 9.31
C THR A 397 -5.75 -11.64 9.81
N LYS A 398 -4.64 -10.96 9.60
CA LYS A 398 -4.49 -9.52 9.85
C LYS A 398 -5.23 -8.65 8.83
N CYS A 399 -5.70 -9.21 7.72
CA CYS A 399 -6.50 -8.49 6.72
C CYS A 399 -7.32 -9.48 5.89
N TRP A 400 -8.61 -9.64 6.21
CA TRP A 400 -9.45 -10.63 5.53
C TRP A 400 -9.66 -10.35 4.03
N PRO A 401 -9.71 -9.08 3.53
CA PRO A 401 -9.78 -8.85 2.09
C PRO A 401 -8.55 -9.32 1.34
N LYS A 402 -7.36 -9.19 1.94
CA LYS A 402 -6.09 -9.64 1.35
C LYS A 402 -5.93 -11.16 1.41
N SER A 403 -6.50 -11.81 2.43
CA SER A 403 -6.39 -13.26 2.63
C SER A 403 -7.58 -13.99 2.00
N TRP A 404 -8.71 -14.04 2.70
CA TRP A 404 -9.83 -14.91 2.32
C TRP A 404 -10.49 -14.45 1.02
N LEU A 405 -10.78 -13.15 0.87
CA LEU A 405 -11.46 -12.67 -0.35
C LEU A 405 -10.57 -12.81 -1.59
N ALA A 406 -9.26 -12.59 -1.46
CA ALA A 406 -8.32 -12.77 -2.56
C ALA A 406 -8.23 -14.23 -3.02
N GLU A 407 -8.35 -15.18 -2.10
CA GLU A 407 -8.40 -16.62 -2.37
C GLU A 407 -9.73 -17.02 -3.03
N ASP A 408 -10.85 -16.51 -2.52
CA ASP A 408 -12.19 -16.79 -3.05
C ASP A 408 -12.41 -16.15 -4.44
N MET A 409 -11.80 -14.97 -4.68
CA MET A 409 -12.00 -14.16 -5.89
C MET A 409 -10.66 -13.84 -6.59
N PRO A 410 -9.93 -14.85 -7.09
CA PRO A 410 -8.55 -14.69 -7.58
C PRO A 410 -8.44 -13.83 -8.85
N TYR A 411 -9.51 -13.72 -9.63
CA TYR A 411 -9.59 -12.94 -10.86
C TYR A 411 -10.04 -11.49 -10.64
N THR A 412 -10.02 -11.00 -9.40
CA THR A 412 -10.36 -9.60 -9.09
C THR A 412 -9.12 -8.80 -8.72
N ARG A 413 -9.22 -7.48 -8.82
CA ARG A 413 -8.25 -6.59 -8.20
C ARG A 413 -8.89 -5.99 -6.96
N ILE A 414 -8.25 -6.17 -5.82
CA ILE A 414 -8.73 -5.66 -4.53
C ILE A 414 -7.87 -4.46 -4.15
N LEU A 415 -8.50 -3.31 -4.01
CA LEU A 415 -7.90 -2.06 -3.55
C LEU A 415 -8.50 -1.67 -2.22
N ALA A 416 -7.68 -1.08 -1.36
CA ALA A 416 -8.15 -0.37 -0.17
C ALA A 416 -7.76 1.10 -0.23
N LEU A 417 -8.73 1.94 0.10
CA LEU A 417 -8.64 3.38 0.09
C LEU A 417 -8.55 3.89 1.52
N ASP A 418 -7.45 4.57 1.83
CA ASP A 418 -7.24 5.30 3.07
C ASP A 418 -7.45 6.79 2.81
N TYR A 419 -8.25 7.42 3.66
CA TYR A 419 -8.51 8.86 3.60
C TYR A 419 -8.58 9.42 5.02
N ASP A 420 -8.15 10.67 5.18
CA ASP A 420 -8.15 11.29 6.51
C ASP A 420 -9.58 11.38 7.05
N THR A 421 -9.89 10.72 8.17
CA THR A 421 -11.11 10.99 8.94
C THR A 421 -10.75 11.80 10.17
N TYR A 422 -11.49 12.89 10.43
CA TYR A 422 -11.17 13.89 11.48
C TYR A 422 -11.02 13.29 12.88
N LEU A 423 -11.58 12.11 13.12
CA LEU A 423 -11.59 11.46 14.42
C LEU A 423 -10.43 10.44 14.57
N SER A 424 -9.86 9.90 13.48
CA SER A 424 -8.80 8.88 13.51
C SER A 424 -7.38 9.48 13.45
N GLN A 425 -6.60 9.40 14.53
CA GLN A 425 -5.25 9.98 14.67
C GLN A 425 -4.12 9.20 13.95
N TRP A 426 -4.26 8.80 12.68
CA TRP A 426 -3.22 8.01 11.96
C TRP A 426 -2.36 8.84 11.00
N SER A 427 -2.92 9.91 10.44
CA SER A 427 -2.25 10.90 9.61
C SER A 427 -2.00 12.16 10.45
N PRO A 428 -0.90 12.90 10.23
CA PRO A 428 -0.68 14.16 10.93
C PRO A 428 -1.86 15.12 10.62
N ASN A 429 -2.70 15.35 11.63
CA ASN A 429 -3.92 16.15 11.50
C ASN A 429 -3.59 17.64 11.50
N CYS A 430 -3.76 18.28 10.36
CA CYS A 430 -3.46 19.69 10.24
C CYS A 430 -4.64 20.54 10.73
N PRO A 431 -4.45 21.42 11.73
CA PRO A 431 -5.51 22.28 12.24
C PRO A 431 -5.89 23.42 11.27
N LEU A 432 -5.09 23.69 10.24
CA LEU A 432 -5.16 24.91 9.42
C LEU A 432 -5.91 24.80 8.07
N GLU A 433 -6.31 23.61 7.60
CA GLU A 433 -6.98 23.47 6.28
C GLU A 433 -8.44 23.02 6.37
N PRO A 434 -9.42 23.92 6.62
CA PRO A 434 -10.84 23.56 6.61
C PRO A 434 -11.37 23.22 5.21
N LYS A 435 -10.75 23.72 4.12
CA LYS A 435 -11.24 23.53 2.74
C LYS A 435 -11.01 22.10 2.20
N LYS A 436 -9.86 21.49 2.49
CA LYS A 436 -9.58 20.06 2.19
C LYS A 436 -10.41 19.09 3.06
N ARG A 437 -11.13 19.60 4.08
CA ARG A 437 -11.99 18.79 4.96
C ARG A 437 -13.42 18.60 4.43
N THR A 438 -13.81 19.28 3.36
CA THR A 438 -15.15 19.08 2.79
C THR A 438 -15.26 17.67 2.20
N LEU A 439 -16.45 17.05 2.34
CA LEU A 439 -16.74 15.76 1.74
C LEU A 439 -16.47 15.77 0.23
N MET A 440 -16.85 16.86 -0.45
CA MET A 440 -16.63 17.04 -1.89
C MET A 440 -15.15 17.05 -2.26
N SER A 441 -14.31 17.79 -1.52
CA SER A 441 -12.87 17.82 -1.78
C SER A 441 -12.23 16.45 -1.59
N ARG A 442 -12.62 15.73 -0.53
CA ARG A 442 -12.13 14.37 -0.25
C ARG A 442 -12.58 13.37 -1.31
N ALA A 443 -13.86 13.37 -1.65
CA ALA A 443 -14.40 12.55 -2.73
C ALA A 443 -13.66 12.81 -4.05
N THR A 444 -13.41 14.07 -4.38
CA THR A 444 -12.68 14.45 -5.61
C THR A 444 -11.22 13.95 -5.58
N ASP A 445 -10.52 14.10 -4.46
CA ASP A 445 -9.15 13.59 -4.28
C ASP A 445 -9.11 12.07 -4.42
N MET A 446 -9.97 11.36 -3.69
CA MET A 446 -10.07 9.89 -3.74
C MET A 446 -10.38 9.39 -5.15
N LEU A 447 -11.36 10.00 -5.84
CA LEU A 447 -11.70 9.63 -7.21
C LEU A 447 -10.55 9.89 -8.19
N THR A 448 -9.81 10.98 -8.00
CA THR A 448 -8.64 11.30 -8.84
C THR A 448 -7.56 10.23 -8.68
N LYS A 449 -7.25 9.86 -7.43
CA LYS A 449 -6.26 8.82 -7.10
C LYS A 449 -6.68 7.44 -7.61
N LEU A 450 -7.94 7.06 -7.46
CA LEU A 450 -8.47 5.80 -7.99
C LEU A 450 -8.44 5.77 -9.52
N HIS A 451 -8.79 6.88 -10.18
CA HIS A 451 -8.71 6.98 -11.63
C HIS A 451 -7.27 6.82 -12.14
N GLN A 452 -6.28 7.42 -11.46
CA GLN A 452 -4.85 7.22 -11.76
C GLN A 452 -4.38 5.78 -11.50
N ALA A 453 -5.01 5.08 -10.56
CA ALA A 453 -4.86 3.64 -10.36
C ALA A 453 -5.59 2.80 -11.42
N GLY A 454 -6.15 3.41 -12.47
CA GLY A 454 -6.85 2.72 -13.56
C GLY A 454 -8.20 2.13 -13.15
N VAL A 455 -8.80 2.62 -12.07
CA VAL A 455 -10.18 2.27 -11.67
C VAL A 455 -11.17 2.94 -12.61
N GLY A 456 -12.19 2.19 -13.04
CA GLY A 456 -13.21 2.64 -13.99
C GLY A 456 -13.14 1.98 -15.37
N GLU A 457 -12.04 1.29 -15.68
CA GLU A 457 -11.90 0.50 -16.91
C GLU A 457 -12.65 -0.85 -16.82
N ARG A 458 -13.00 -1.27 -15.60
CA ARG A 458 -13.67 -2.54 -15.28
C ARG A 458 -14.86 -2.29 -14.37
N PRO A 459 -15.80 -3.25 -14.23
CA PRO A 459 -16.83 -3.20 -13.20
C PRO A 459 -16.23 -2.94 -11.81
N ILE A 460 -16.91 -2.11 -11.01
CA ILE A 460 -16.45 -1.72 -9.68
C ILE A 460 -17.44 -2.25 -8.63
N ILE A 461 -16.91 -2.86 -7.58
CA ILE A 461 -17.64 -3.29 -6.39
C ILE A 461 -17.12 -2.45 -5.23
N TRP A 462 -18.00 -1.62 -4.66
CA TRP A 462 -17.66 -0.80 -3.50
C TRP A 462 -18.03 -1.53 -2.20
N ILE A 463 -17.08 -1.61 -1.27
CA ILE A 463 -17.30 -2.15 0.08
C ILE A 463 -16.95 -1.06 1.08
N THR A 464 -17.98 -0.50 1.71
CA THR A 464 -17.87 0.63 2.62
C THR A 464 -18.24 0.20 4.04
N HIS A 465 -17.51 0.66 5.05
CA HIS A 465 -17.86 0.42 6.45
C HIS A 465 -18.42 1.69 7.12
N SER A 466 -19.53 1.57 7.85
CA SER A 466 -20.15 2.68 8.62
C SER A 466 -20.42 3.91 7.73
N MET A 467 -20.01 5.12 8.15
CA MET A 467 -20.11 6.37 7.38
C MET A 467 -19.05 6.51 6.26
N GLY A 468 -18.41 5.42 5.82
CA GLY A 468 -17.61 5.41 4.59
C GLY A 468 -18.45 5.44 3.30
N VAL A 469 -19.78 5.58 3.43
CA VAL A 469 -20.78 5.69 2.35
C VAL A 469 -20.88 7.11 1.83
#